data_AF-A0A2E9TDD0-F1
#
_entry.id   AF-A0A2E9TDD0-F1
#
_cell.length_a   1.000
_cell.length_b   1.000
_cell.length_c   1.000
_cell.angle_alpha   90.00
_cell.angle_beta   90.00
_cell.angle_gamma   90.00
#
_symmetry.space_group_name_H-M   'P 1'
#
loop_
_entity.id
_entity.type
_entity.pdbx_description
1 polymer ?
#
loop_
_entity_poly.entity_id
_entity_poly.type
_entity_poly.pdbx_seq_one_letter_code
_entity_poly.pdbx_strand_id
1 'polypeptide(L)'
;MPLIVLFRPLVTAATLCLTLAPCSAVPPLEPTWTGRDTQLIIDRLDLTGSDSAEIIAALLKDYETQWVAAREDLRTRTSKGTPVGATIEAVHGFQQHQTQLADVLTQNIDIILGDQRTSWQQLQNEMWRLRRLKHGRLTGERCDLSSLLEQFPLLAGEADPEVILRWEAGIAPLLANREPFDIEGPSRFQYLVMDGHNEEAWEYLSEWVEIRVAIRDLTLQTIEDIAASMPPDRQVAFRAAIASHVLPFNPRRRKIDQLVSGVRQGDTIADDTLAAIEGIYLEYLHAVADLEQSRQLLERSLQLATMLSQMQRRTGRPTKVPQLQQAQLENELALQEHAAGYLKQMCKLVDSPLCHPTPIRKPKQQSAPPQPILHPSGLPLGETPDGGTSQPNGQSPLPAEPPNPEPESPFPGG
;
A
#
# COMPACT_ATOMS: atom_id res chain seq x y z
N MET A 1 37.06 -13.65 -5.51
CA MET A 1 36.41 -12.34 -5.75
C MET A 1 35.35 -12.13 -4.68
N PRO A 2 35.45 -11.13 -3.79
CA PRO A 2 34.48 -10.99 -2.71
C PRO A 2 33.23 -10.25 -3.23
N LEU A 3 32.10 -10.96 -3.27
CA LEU A 3 30.78 -10.33 -3.43
C LEU A 3 30.51 -9.49 -2.17
N ILE A 4 30.57 -8.17 -2.32
CA ILE A 4 30.08 -7.23 -1.32
C ILE A 4 28.56 -7.36 -1.31
N VAL A 5 28.03 -8.20 -0.41
CA VAL A 5 26.61 -8.20 -0.06
C VAL A 5 26.35 -6.89 0.67
N LEU A 6 25.96 -5.88 -0.10
CA LEU A 6 25.41 -4.64 0.41
C LEU A 6 24.15 -5.00 1.21
N PHE A 7 24.25 -4.93 2.53
CA PHE A 7 23.09 -4.66 3.38
C PHE A 7 22.49 -3.34 2.88
N ARG A 8 21.54 -3.41 1.94
CA ARG A 8 20.66 -2.28 1.66
C ARG A 8 19.83 -2.08 2.93
N PRO A 9 19.97 -0.96 3.64
CA PRO A 9 19.10 -0.68 4.75
C PRO A 9 17.67 -0.57 4.21
N LEU A 10 16.75 -1.31 4.82
CA LEU A 10 15.30 -1.18 4.72
C LEU A 10 14.84 0.13 5.42
N VAL A 11 15.58 1.22 5.18
CA VAL A 11 15.32 2.58 5.68
C VAL A 11 14.59 3.42 4.63
N THR A 12 14.39 2.89 3.41
CA THR A 12 13.63 3.58 2.36
C THR A 12 12.11 3.62 2.58
N ALA A 13 11.56 2.95 3.61
CA ALA A 13 10.15 3.11 3.98
C ALA A 13 9.92 4.22 5.03
N ALA A 14 10.95 4.57 5.83
CA ALA A 14 10.83 5.63 6.83
C ALA A 14 10.99 7.04 6.24
N THR A 15 11.53 7.15 5.01
CA THR A 15 11.65 8.42 4.27
C THR A 15 10.43 8.71 3.39
N LEU A 16 9.43 7.81 3.33
CA LEU A 16 8.29 7.96 2.43
C LEU A 16 7.07 8.67 3.04
N CYS A 17 7.13 9.09 4.30
CA CYS A 17 5.97 9.65 4.99
C CYS A 17 5.97 11.17 5.18
N LEU A 18 7.05 11.91 4.86
CA LEU A 18 7.06 13.38 5.02
C LEU A 18 8.28 14.06 4.37
N THR A 19 8.78 13.57 3.22
CA THR A 19 9.31 14.57 2.28
C THR A 19 8.11 15.38 1.89
N LEU A 20 8.03 16.61 2.40
CA LEU A 20 7.08 17.64 2.03
C LEU A 20 7.12 17.77 0.51
N ALA A 21 6.40 16.89 -0.20
CA ALA A 21 6.06 17.10 -1.57
C ALA A 21 5.36 18.46 -1.60
N PRO A 22 5.73 19.34 -2.54
CA PRO A 22 5.32 20.73 -2.53
C PRO A 22 3.82 20.85 -2.26
N CYS A 23 3.48 21.76 -1.34
CA CYS A 23 2.19 22.10 -0.70
C CYS A 23 0.95 22.32 -1.61
N SER A 24 0.83 21.69 -2.78
CA SER A 24 -0.25 21.98 -3.73
C SER A 24 -0.75 20.78 -4.53
N ALA A 25 -0.30 19.56 -4.22
CA ALA A 25 -0.82 18.39 -4.91
C ALA A 25 -2.12 17.95 -4.23
N VAL A 26 -3.25 18.46 -4.73
CA VAL A 26 -4.56 17.79 -4.58
C VAL A 26 -4.29 16.29 -4.85
N PRO A 27 -4.71 15.37 -3.97
CA PRO A 27 -4.49 13.95 -4.22
C PRO A 27 -5.03 13.60 -5.60
N PRO A 28 -4.45 12.62 -6.31
CA PRO A 28 -4.94 12.22 -7.62
C PRO A 28 -6.40 11.78 -7.46
N LEU A 29 -7.31 12.68 -7.77
CA LEU A 29 -8.73 12.40 -7.91
C LEU A 29 -8.81 11.57 -9.18
N GLU A 30 -9.40 10.39 -9.06
CA GLU A 30 -9.59 9.49 -10.18
C GLU A 30 -11.07 9.39 -10.50
N PRO A 31 -11.44 9.29 -11.78
CA PRO A 31 -12.83 9.11 -12.16
C PRO A 31 -13.34 7.74 -11.71
N THR A 32 -14.63 7.65 -11.42
CA THR A 32 -15.29 6.39 -11.04
C THR A 32 -15.41 5.44 -12.23
N TRP A 33 -15.29 5.92 -13.46
CA TRP A 33 -15.24 5.10 -14.67
C TRP A 33 -14.38 5.79 -15.71
N THR A 34 -13.68 5.02 -16.52
CA THR A 34 -12.88 5.53 -17.65
C THR A 34 -13.30 4.87 -18.94
N GLY A 35 -12.99 5.47 -20.09
CA GLY A 35 -13.18 4.80 -21.38
C GLY A 35 -12.45 3.46 -21.49
N ARG A 36 -11.40 3.22 -20.67
CA ARG A 36 -10.69 1.92 -20.60
C ARG A 36 -11.53 0.82 -19.95
N ASP A 37 -12.46 1.19 -19.09
CA ASP A 37 -13.35 0.25 -18.40
C ASP A 37 -14.47 -0.26 -19.34
N THR A 38 -14.67 0.37 -20.51
CA THR A 38 -15.72 -0.01 -21.48
C THR A 38 -15.64 -1.48 -21.88
N GLN A 39 -14.44 -1.97 -22.23
CA GLN A 39 -14.29 -3.37 -22.65
C GLN A 39 -14.57 -4.33 -21.50
N LEU A 40 -14.11 -4.00 -20.29
CA LEU A 40 -14.38 -4.79 -19.09
C LEU A 40 -15.89 -4.90 -18.84
N ILE A 41 -16.63 -3.81 -19.00
CA ILE A 41 -18.09 -3.78 -18.84
C ILE A 41 -18.77 -4.64 -19.91
N ILE A 42 -18.36 -4.50 -21.17
CA ILE A 42 -18.91 -5.29 -22.29
C ILE A 42 -18.68 -6.78 -22.05
N ASP A 43 -17.48 -7.17 -21.65
CA ASP A 43 -17.10 -8.57 -21.44
C ASP A 43 -17.84 -9.16 -20.23
N ARG A 44 -17.91 -8.43 -19.11
CA ARG A 44 -18.55 -8.91 -17.87
C ARG A 44 -20.07 -8.97 -17.96
N LEU A 45 -20.68 -8.14 -18.81
CA LEU A 45 -22.13 -8.11 -19.05
C LEU A 45 -22.57 -8.88 -20.31
N ASP A 46 -21.63 -9.53 -21.01
CA ASP A 46 -21.90 -10.26 -22.26
C ASP A 46 -22.67 -9.41 -23.30
N LEU A 47 -22.22 -8.16 -23.49
CA LEU A 47 -22.86 -7.18 -24.37
C LEU A 47 -22.30 -7.22 -25.80
N THR A 48 -21.51 -8.23 -26.14
CA THR A 48 -20.77 -8.29 -27.40
C THR A 48 -21.72 -8.27 -28.60
N GLY A 49 -21.60 -7.23 -29.45
CA GLY A 49 -22.44 -7.06 -30.65
C GLY A 49 -23.85 -6.53 -30.39
N SER A 50 -24.12 -6.02 -29.18
CA SER A 50 -25.38 -5.34 -28.86
C SER A 50 -25.31 -3.82 -29.06
N ASP A 51 -26.42 -3.20 -29.46
CA ASP A 51 -26.55 -1.73 -29.50
C ASP A 51 -26.29 -1.09 -28.13
N SER A 52 -26.58 -1.82 -27.04
CA SER A 52 -26.30 -1.40 -25.66
C SER A 52 -24.82 -1.15 -25.40
N ALA A 53 -23.92 -1.90 -26.03
CA ALA A 53 -22.47 -1.69 -25.89
C ALA A 53 -22.04 -0.33 -26.45
N GLU A 54 -22.57 0.08 -27.60
CA GLU A 54 -22.26 1.38 -28.21
C GLU A 54 -22.80 2.53 -27.37
N ILE A 55 -24.02 2.39 -26.82
CA ILE A 55 -24.63 3.40 -25.96
C ILE A 55 -23.82 3.55 -24.66
N ILE A 56 -23.44 2.44 -24.02
CA ILE A 56 -22.63 2.47 -22.80
C ILE A 56 -21.26 3.10 -23.05
N ALA A 57 -20.61 2.79 -24.17
CA ALA A 57 -19.36 3.42 -24.56
C ALA A 57 -19.50 4.95 -24.74
N ALA A 58 -20.60 5.41 -25.34
CA ALA A 58 -20.89 6.83 -25.50
C ALA A 58 -21.13 7.53 -24.14
N LEU A 59 -21.90 6.89 -23.24
CA LEU A 59 -22.14 7.41 -21.89
C LEU A 59 -20.86 7.52 -21.05
N LEU A 60 -19.99 6.52 -21.11
CA LEU A 60 -18.70 6.54 -20.41
C LEU A 60 -17.78 7.65 -20.93
N LYS A 61 -17.76 7.88 -22.25
CA LYS A 61 -17.00 8.96 -22.86
C LYS A 61 -17.51 10.34 -22.45
N ASP A 62 -18.83 10.51 -22.38
CA ASP A 62 -19.44 11.75 -21.91
C ASP A 62 -19.12 12.01 -20.44
N TYR A 63 -19.28 11.00 -19.58
CA TYR A 63 -18.87 11.05 -18.17
C TYR A 63 -17.40 11.45 -18.01
N GLU A 64 -16.48 10.81 -18.75
CA GLU A 64 -15.06 11.12 -18.68
C GLU A 64 -14.77 12.56 -19.12
N THR A 65 -15.46 13.05 -20.15
CA THR A 65 -15.33 14.44 -20.63
C THR A 65 -15.79 15.44 -19.57
N GLN A 66 -16.94 15.22 -18.94
CA GLN A 66 -17.46 16.07 -17.87
C GLN A 66 -16.54 16.04 -16.64
N TRP A 67 -16.02 14.87 -16.29
CA TRP A 67 -15.07 14.72 -15.19
C TRP A 67 -13.75 15.48 -15.45
N VAL A 68 -13.19 15.39 -16.66
CA VAL A 68 -11.98 16.15 -17.04
C VAL A 68 -12.23 17.65 -16.92
N ALA A 69 -13.38 18.15 -17.40
CA ALA A 69 -13.74 19.56 -17.29
C ALA A 69 -13.84 20.02 -15.83
N ALA A 70 -14.53 19.24 -14.98
CA ALA A 70 -14.65 19.52 -13.55
C ALA A 70 -13.29 19.52 -12.84
N ARG A 71 -12.37 18.62 -13.24
CA ARG A 71 -11.02 18.55 -12.66
C ARG A 71 -10.19 19.77 -13.03
N GLU A 72 -10.27 20.25 -14.26
CA GLU A 72 -9.59 21.48 -14.66
C GLU A 72 -10.16 22.70 -13.92
N ASP A 73 -11.47 22.77 -13.68
CA ASP A 73 -12.08 23.81 -12.82
C ASP A 73 -11.61 23.72 -11.37
N LEU A 74 -11.49 22.52 -10.79
CA LEU A 74 -10.87 22.36 -9.47
C LEU A 74 -9.43 22.87 -9.46
N ARG A 75 -8.65 22.56 -10.50
CA ARG A 75 -7.25 22.97 -10.62
C ARG A 75 -7.10 24.49 -10.69
N THR A 76 -7.99 25.19 -11.40
CA THR A 76 -7.96 26.66 -11.46
C THR A 76 -8.29 27.26 -10.08
N ARG A 77 -9.28 26.69 -9.37
CA ARG A 77 -9.69 27.12 -8.03
C ARG A 77 -8.67 26.81 -6.92
N THR A 78 -7.85 25.78 -7.09
CA THR A 78 -6.85 25.32 -6.10
C THR A 78 -5.41 25.73 -6.46
N SER A 79 -5.26 26.73 -7.33
CA SER A 79 -3.96 27.22 -7.78
C SER A 79 -3.10 27.79 -6.64
N LYS A 80 -1.78 27.93 -6.88
CA LYS A 80 -0.83 28.41 -5.87
C LYS A 80 -1.27 29.74 -5.26
N GLY A 81 -1.37 29.79 -3.94
CA GLY A 81 -1.79 30.97 -3.18
C GLY A 81 -3.24 30.94 -2.69
N THR A 82 -4.01 29.92 -3.09
CA THR A 82 -5.37 29.71 -2.55
C THR A 82 -5.30 29.37 -1.05
N PRO A 83 -6.08 30.04 -0.19
CA PRO A 83 -6.16 29.70 1.23
C PRO A 83 -6.57 28.23 1.43
N VAL A 84 -6.00 27.55 2.42
CA VAL A 84 -6.26 26.12 2.68
C VAL A 84 -7.75 25.82 2.87
N GLY A 85 -8.49 26.69 3.57
CA GLY A 85 -9.94 26.54 3.74
C GLY A 85 -10.72 26.59 2.41
N ALA A 86 -10.35 27.49 1.50
CA ALA A 86 -10.96 27.57 0.17
C ALA A 86 -10.60 26.36 -0.71
N THR A 87 -9.38 25.82 -0.55
CA THR A 87 -8.98 24.56 -1.20
C THR A 87 -9.85 23.40 -0.71
N ILE A 88 -10.09 23.29 0.60
CA ILE A 88 -10.95 22.25 1.19
C ILE A 88 -12.38 22.37 0.63
N GLU A 89 -12.96 23.57 0.62
CA GLU A 89 -14.30 23.81 0.08
C GLU A 89 -14.41 23.46 -1.42
N ALA A 90 -13.41 23.84 -2.22
CA ALA A 90 -13.35 23.51 -3.64
C ALA A 90 -13.26 21.99 -3.87
N VAL A 91 -12.44 21.28 -3.09
CA VAL A 91 -12.33 19.82 -3.15
C VAL A 91 -13.66 19.16 -2.78
N HIS A 92 -14.33 19.63 -1.73
CA HIS A 92 -15.64 19.11 -1.33
C HIS A 92 -16.72 19.33 -2.41
N GLY A 93 -16.76 20.53 -3.01
CA GLY A 93 -17.67 20.81 -4.13
C GLY A 93 -17.40 19.93 -5.36
N PHE A 94 -16.13 19.69 -5.68
CA PHE A 94 -15.75 18.76 -6.74
C PHE A 94 -16.21 17.33 -6.45
N GLN A 95 -16.04 16.83 -5.21
CA GLN A 95 -16.50 15.50 -4.81
C GLN A 95 -18.01 15.35 -4.98
N GLN A 96 -18.79 16.32 -4.51
CA GLN A 96 -20.26 16.29 -4.66
C GLN A 96 -20.66 16.22 -6.13
N HIS A 97 -19.99 17.00 -6.99
CA HIS A 97 -20.23 16.95 -8.43
C HIS A 97 -19.81 15.60 -9.04
N GLN A 98 -18.68 15.02 -8.62
CA GLN A 98 -18.25 13.70 -9.07
C GLN A 98 -19.27 12.61 -8.70
N THR A 99 -19.81 12.65 -7.48
CA THR A 99 -20.86 11.72 -7.04
C THR A 99 -22.10 11.87 -7.91
N GLN A 100 -22.55 13.10 -8.16
CA GLN A 100 -23.70 13.36 -9.05
C GLN A 100 -23.47 12.83 -10.46
N LEU A 101 -22.29 13.05 -11.06
CA LEU A 101 -21.95 12.52 -12.39
C LEU A 101 -21.96 10.98 -12.40
N ALA A 102 -21.43 10.35 -11.35
CA ALA A 102 -21.39 8.89 -11.23
C ALA A 102 -22.80 8.31 -11.04
N ASP A 103 -23.67 8.98 -10.28
CA ASP A 103 -25.05 8.58 -10.06
C ASP A 103 -25.86 8.68 -11.36
N VAL A 104 -25.72 9.78 -12.11
CA VAL A 104 -26.38 9.96 -13.42
C VAL A 104 -25.93 8.88 -14.41
N LEU A 105 -24.62 8.62 -14.50
CA LEU A 105 -24.10 7.55 -15.34
C LEU A 105 -24.68 6.19 -14.93
N THR A 106 -24.69 5.88 -13.64
CA THR A 106 -25.21 4.62 -13.10
C THR A 106 -26.70 4.44 -13.42
N GLN A 107 -27.51 5.49 -13.25
CA GLN A 107 -28.94 5.47 -13.56
C GLN A 107 -29.19 5.24 -15.05
N ASN A 108 -28.42 5.89 -15.92
CA ASN A 108 -28.55 5.72 -17.36
C ASN A 108 -28.19 4.29 -17.79
N ILE A 109 -27.11 3.73 -17.25
CA ILE A 109 -26.71 2.34 -17.52
C ILE A 109 -27.76 1.35 -16.98
N ASP A 110 -28.29 1.58 -15.78
CA ASP A 110 -29.36 0.76 -15.19
C ASP A 110 -30.60 0.67 -16.09
N ILE A 111 -30.98 1.78 -16.73
CA ILE A 111 -32.13 1.84 -17.66
C ILE A 111 -31.87 1.01 -18.91
N ILE A 112 -30.63 1.00 -19.42
CA ILE A 112 -30.25 0.30 -20.65
C ILE A 112 -30.17 -1.22 -20.42
N LEU A 113 -29.69 -1.65 -19.25
CA LEU A 113 -29.32 -3.04 -19.01
C LEU A 113 -30.48 -3.99 -18.68
N GLY A 114 -31.66 -3.47 -18.28
CA GLY A 114 -32.83 -4.29 -18.00
C GLY A 114 -32.54 -5.46 -17.05
N ASP A 115 -32.63 -6.70 -17.55
CA ASP A 115 -32.41 -7.94 -16.78
C ASP A 115 -30.96 -8.12 -16.29
N GLN A 116 -29.98 -7.43 -16.88
CA GLN A 116 -28.57 -7.52 -16.49
C GLN A 116 -28.18 -6.60 -15.31
N ARG A 117 -29.16 -5.92 -14.70
CA ARG A 117 -28.93 -4.95 -13.62
C ARG A 117 -28.18 -5.55 -12.42
N THR A 118 -28.45 -6.80 -12.07
CA THR A 118 -27.75 -7.49 -10.97
C THR A 118 -26.26 -7.67 -11.26
N SER A 119 -25.91 -8.11 -12.48
CA SER A 119 -24.51 -8.28 -12.89
C SER A 119 -23.78 -6.94 -12.93
N TRP A 120 -24.46 -5.89 -13.37
CA TRP A 120 -23.93 -4.53 -13.31
C TRP A 120 -23.65 -4.10 -11.89
N GLN A 121 -24.61 -4.24 -10.97
CA GLN A 121 -24.41 -3.87 -9.57
C GLN A 121 -23.23 -4.63 -8.93
N GLN A 122 -23.06 -5.91 -9.26
CA GLN A 122 -21.90 -6.70 -8.82
C GLN A 122 -20.58 -6.10 -9.35
N LEU A 123 -20.51 -5.80 -10.65
CA LEU A 123 -19.34 -5.17 -11.25
C LEU A 123 -19.05 -3.79 -10.65
N GLN A 124 -20.08 -2.98 -10.38
CA GLN A 124 -19.92 -1.68 -9.73
C GLN A 124 -19.31 -1.85 -8.34
N ASN A 125 -19.82 -2.79 -7.53
CA ASN A 125 -19.31 -3.07 -6.19
C ASN A 125 -17.85 -3.56 -6.24
N GLU A 126 -17.52 -4.46 -7.17
CA GLU A 126 -16.16 -4.96 -7.39
C GLU A 126 -15.21 -3.80 -7.74
N MET A 127 -15.55 -2.99 -8.74
CA MET A 127 -14.72 -1.87 -9.18
C MET A 127 -14.57 -0.80 -8.10
N TRP A 128 -15.65 -0.48 -7.39
CA TRP A 128 -15.65 0.45 -6.26
C TRP A 128 -14.69 -0.02 -5.16
N ARG A 129 -14.70 -1.32 -4.85
CA ARG A 129 -13.86 -1.97 -3.85
C ARG A 129 -12.40 -2.02 -4.28
N LEU A 130 -12.10 -2.48 -5.51
CA LEU A 130 -10.74 -2.54 -6.06
C LEU A 130 -10.05 -1.18 -6.07
N ARG A 131 -10.76 -0.13 -6.50
CA ARG A 131 -10.22 1.23 -6.50
C ARG A 131 -9.94 1.74 -5.10
N ARG A 132 -10.74 1.38 -4.09
CA ARG A 132 -10.46 1.80 -2.71
C ARG A 132 -9.35 0.98 -2.09
N LEU A 133 -9.36 -0.35 -2.21
CA LEU A 133 -8.33 -1.21 -1.60
C LEU A 133 -6.91 -0.85 -2.03
N LYS A 134 -6.69 -0.38 -3.27
CA LYS A 134 -5.35 0.01 -3.75
C LYS A 134 -4.65 1.08 -2.89
N HIS A 135 -5.41 1.92 -2.17
CA HIS A 135 -4.90 2.97 -1.27
C HIS A 135 -4.44 2.43 0.09
N GLY A 136 -4.58 1.12 0.33
CA GLY A 136 -4.09 0.48 1.54
C GLY A 136 -2.58 0.64 1.73
N ARG A 137 -2.17 0.82 2.98
CA ARG A 137 -0.76 1.01 3.39
C ARG A 137 -0.31 -0.06 4.37
N LEU A 138 -1.25 -0.69 5.09
CA LEU A 138 -0.96 -1.80 5.98
C LEU A 138 -0.90 -3.13 5.21
N THR A 139 -0.17 -4.08 5.77
CA THR A 139 -0.18 -5.47 5.31
C THR A 139 -1.63 -5.97 5.24
N GLY A 140 -2.03 -6.61 4.13
CA GLY A 140 -3.41 -7.11 3.92
C GLY A 140 -4.48 -6.08 3.60
N GLU A 141 -4.25 -4.78 3.81
CA GLU A 141 -5.24 -3.73 3.54
C GLU A 141 -5.56 -3.56 2.03
N ARG A 142 -4.61 -3.91 1.17
CA ARG A 142 -4.76 -3.81 -0.30
C ARG A 142 -5.34 -5.06 -0.95
N CYS A 143 -5.59 -6.09 -0.16
CA CYS A 143 -5.98 -7.39 -0.67
C CYS A 143 -7.47 -7.41 -0.99
N ASP A 144 -7.80 -7.66 -2.25
CA ASP A 144 -9.14 -8.02 -2.68
C ASP A 144 -9.29 -9.54 -2.65
N LEU A 145 -10.11 -10.09 -1.75
CA LEU A 145 -10.23 -11.54 -1.60
C LEU A 145 -10.87 -12.20 -2.81
N SER A 146 -11.85 -11.55 -3.44
CA SER A 146 -12.53 -12.08 -4.62
C SER A 146 -11.54 -12.24 -5.79
N SER A 147 -10.80 -11.19 -6.15
CA SER A 147 -9.76 -11.25 -7.19
C SER A 147 -8.57 -12.15 -6.82
N LEU A 148 -8.25 -12.27 -5.53
CA LEU A 148 -7.20 -13.18 -5.07
C LEU A 148 -7.62 -14.64 -5.26
N LEU A 149 -8.86 -15.00 -4.90
CA LEU A 149 -9.36 -16.36 -5.06
C LEU A 149 -9.51 -16.75 -6.54
N GLU A 150 -9.89 -15.83 -7.42
CA GLU A 150 -9.92 -16.06 -8.87
C GLU A 150 -8.54 -16.49 -9.42
N GLN A 151 -7.43 -16.04 -8.82
CA GLN A 151 -6.06 -16.46 -9.20
C GLN A 151 -5.71 -17.88 -8.75
N PHE A 152 -6.49 -18.45 -7.83
CA PHE A 152 -6.30 -19.80 -7.30
C PHE A 152 -7.57 -20.65 -7.48
N PRO A 153 -8.01 -20.92 -8.72
CA PRO A 153 -9.31 -21.56 -8.97
C PRO A 153 -9.44 -22.95 -8.34
N LEU A 154 -8.33 -23.70 -8.24
CA LEU A 154 -8.28 -25.01 -7.59
C LEU A 154 -8.51 -24.93 -6.07
N LEU A 155 -8.21 -23.80 -5.44
CA LEU A 155 -8.43 -23.56 -4.02
C LEU A 155 -9.76 -22.83 -3.78
N ALA A 156 -10.17 -21.95 -4.70
CA ALA A 156 -11.40 -21.19 -4.61
C ALA A 156 -12.66 -22.07 -4.68
N GLY A 157 -12.65 -23.16 -5.44
CA GLY A 157 -13.79 -24.08 -5.54
C GLY A 157 -14.15 -24.80 -4.23
N GLU A 158 -13.25 -24.79 -3.23
CA GLU A 158 -13.46 -25.41 -1.92
C GLU A 158 -13.68 -24.38 -0.81
N ALA A 159 -13.57 -23.08 -1.12
CA ALA A 159 -13.85 -22.02 -0.16
C ALA A 159 -15.37 -21.91 0.07
N ASP A 160 -15.77 -21.68 1.33
CA ASP A 160 -17.17 -21.42 1.66
C ASP A 160 -17.60 -20.04 1.07
N PRO A 161 -18.54 -20.00 0.11
CA PRO A 161 -18.97 -18.75 -0.51
C PRO A 161 -19.59 -17.77 0.51
N GLU A 162 -20.16 -18.27 1.61
CA GLU A 162 -20.73 -17.42 2.67
C GLU A 162 -19.66 -16.62 3.41
N VAL A 163 -18.43 -17.15 3.51
CA VAL A 163 -17.29 -16.44 4.13
C VAL A 163 -16.89 -15.24 3.26
N ILE A 164 -16.91 -15.39 1.94
CA ILE A 164 -16.60 -14.31 0.99
C ILE A 164 -17.71 -13.25 1.03
N LEU A 165 -18.98 -13.65 0.96
CA LEU A 165 -20.12 -12.73 1.03
C LEU A 165 -20.11 -11.91 2.33
N ARG A 166 -19.75 -12.53 3.47
CA ARG A 166 -19.61 -11.84 4.75
C ARG A 166 -18.49 -10.81 4.72
N TRP A 167 -17.36 -11.13 4.09
CA TRP A 167 -16.27 -10.18 3.89
C TRP A 167 -16.69 -9.02 2.99
N GLU A 168 -17.36 -9.28 1.87
CA GLU A 168 -17.84 -8.23 0.97
C GLU A 168 -18.82 -7.28 1.67
N ALA A 169 -19.74 -7.81 2.47
CA ALA A 169 -20.66 -7.03 3.27
C ALA A 169 -19.95 -6.23 4.39
N GLY A 170 -18.91 -6.80 4.99
CA GLY A 170 -18.14 -6.17 6.08
C GLY A 170 -17.13 -5.12 5.61
N ILE A 171 -16.51 -5.31 4.45
CA ILE A 171 -15.45 -4.44 3.93
C ILE A 171 -16.02 -3.14 3.36
N ALA A 172 -17.22 -3.18 2.77
CA ALA A 172 -17.88 -2.02 2.19
C ALA A 172 -18.05 -0.84 3.16
N PRO A 173 -18.66 -0.99 4.36
CA PRO A 173 -18.77 0.13 5.30
C PRO A 173 -17.42 0.63 5.80
N LEU A 174 -16.42 -0.25 5.95
CA LEU A 174 -15.08 0.17 6.37
C LEU A 174 -14.38 1.02 5.30
N LEU A 175 -14.51 0.64 4.03
CA LEU A 175 -13.97 1.41 2.90
C LEU A 175 -14.71 2.75 2.73
N ALA A 176 -16.02 2.78 2.95
CA ALA A 176 -16.80 4.02 2.96
C ALA A 176 -16.38 4.95 4.10
N ASN A 177 -16.12 4.40 5.30
CA ASN A 177 -15.60 5.19 6.43
C ASN A 177 -14.18 5.71 6.20
N ARG A 178 -13.34 4.97 5.45
CA ARG A 178 -11.96 5.41 5.12
C ARG A 178 -11.93 6.49 4.05
N GLU A 179 -12.92 6.51 3.15
CA GLU A 179 -12.92 7.38 1.97
C GLU A 179 -12.73 8.87 2.27
N PRO A 180 -13.42 9.48 3.25
CA PRO A 180 -13.17 10.88 3.62
C PRO A 180 -11.70 11.17 3.97
N PHE A 181 -11.02 10.22 4.62
CA PHE A 181 -9.61 10.34 4.98
C PHE A 181 -8.68 10.13 3.79
N ASP A 182 -9.03 9.28 2.83
CA ASP A 182 -8.22 9.08 1.63
C ASP A 182 -8.26 10.31 0.72
N ILE A 183 -9.39 11.05 0.70
CA ILE A 183 -9.56 12.23 -0.14
C ILE A 183 -9.10 13.53 0.55
N GLU A 184 -9.59 13.80 1.77
CA GLU A 184 -9.33 15.07 2.47
C GLU A 184 -8.28 14.94 3.57
N GLY A 185 -8.00 13.72 4.01
CA GLY A 185 -7.22 13.46 5.22
C GLY A 185 -5.84 14.08 5.24
N PRO A 186 -5.01 13.97 4.19
CA PRO A 186 -3.70 14.62 4.15
C PRO A 186 -3.79 16.14 4.35
N SER A 187 -4.73 16.81 3.66
CA SER A 187 -4.92 18.26 3.71
C SER A 187 -5.46 18.73 5.06
N ARG A 188 -6.49 18.04 5.59
CA ARG A 188 -7.08 18.35 6.88
C ARG A 188 -6.10 18.11 8.03
N PHE A 189 -5.40 16.97 8.01
CA PHE A 189 -4.36 16.67 8.99
C PHE A 189 -3.25 17.72 8.96
N GLN A 190 -2.77 18.09 7.77
CA GLN A 190 -1.76 19.15 7.62
C GLN A 190 -2.25 20.48 8.18
N TYR A 191 -3.50 20.88 7.90
CA TYR A 191 -4.10 22.09 8.43
C TYR A 191 -4.07 22.11 9.97
N LEU A 192 -4.58 21.06 10.61
CA LEU A 192 -4.62 20.94 12.08
C LEU A 192 -3.22 21.04 12.69
N VAL A 193 -2.23 20.41 12.04
CA VAL A 193 -0.83 20.45 12.49
C VAL A 193 -0.20 21.84 12.32
N MET A 194 -0.47 22.53 11.22
CA MET A 194 0.08 23.86 10.94
C MET A 194 -0.51 24.95 11.84
N ASP A 195 -1.79 24.82 12.19
CA ASP A 195 -2.52 25.78 13.02
C ASP A 195 -2.35 25.49 14.54
N GLY A 196 -1.55 24.47 14.89
CA GLY A 196 -1.19 24.14 16.27
C GLY A 196 -2.23 23.29 17.01
N HIS A 197 -3.30 22.85 16.35
CA HIS A 197 -4.33 21.94 16.88
C HIS A 197 -3.82 20.48 16.96
N ASN A 198 -2.75 20.25 17.73
CA ASN A 198 -2.05 18.95 17.78
C ASN A 198 -2.88 17.81 18.38
N GLU A 199 -3.76 18.09 19.35
CA GLU A 199 -4.64 17.05 19.93
C GLU A 199 -5.72 16.63 18.94
N GLU A 200 -6.36 17.58 18.25
CA GLU A 200 -7.33 17.28 17.19
C GLU A 200 -6.66 16.54 16.02
N ALA A 201 -5.45 16.93 15.63
CA ALA A 201 -4.67 16.21 14.62
C ALA A 201 -4.34 14.77 15.06
N TRP A 202 -4.09 14.56 16.36
CA TRP A 202 -3.86 13.23 16.92
C TRP A 202 -5.12 12.37 16.89
N GLU A 203 -6.26 12.89 17.32
CA GLU A 203 -7.55 12.19 17.27
C GLU A 203 -7.91 11.83 15.83
N TYR A 204 -7.78 12.78 14.91
CA TYR A 204 -8.03 12.58 13.49
C TYR A 204 -7.15 11.48 12.87
N LEU A 205 -5.84 11.51 13.15
CA LEU A 205 -4.91 10.48 12.67
C LEU A 205 -5.20 9.12 13.31
N SER A 206 -5.58 9.09 14.58
CA SER A 206 -5.89 7.86 15.31
C SER A 206 -7.12 7.17 14.71
N GLU A 207 -8.20 7.91 14.47
CA GLU A 207 -9.41 7.40 13.81
C GLU A 207 -9.10 6.86 12.41
N TRP A 208 -8.33 7.61 11.60
CA TRP A 208 -7.92 7.14 10.28
C TRP A 208 -7.18 5.81 10.34
N VAL A 209 -6.26 5.69 11.28
CA VAL A 209 -5.44 4.50 11.49
C VAL A 209 -6.28 3.32 12.00
N GLU A 210 -7.25 3.56 12.89
CA GLU A 210 -8.19 2.53 13.37
C GLU A 210 -9.00 1.93 12.24
N ILE A 211 -9.51 2.74 11.32
CA ILE A 211 -10.26 2.25 10.15
C ILE A 211 -9.36 1.37 9.26
N ARG A 212 -8.10 1.78 9.02
CA ARG A 212 -7.15 0.96 8.24
C ARG A 212 -6.85 -0.37 8.91
N VAL A 213 -6.71 -0.36 10.24
CA VAL A 213 -6.52 -1.57 11.05
C VAL A 213 -7.73 -2.49 10.93
N ALA A 214 -8.95 -1.95 11.00
CA ALA A 214 -10.18 -2.73 10.85
C ALA A 214 -10.28 -3.40 9.46
N ILE A 215 -9.94 -2.68 8.38
CA ILE A 215 -9.88 -3.24 7.01
C ILE A 215 -8.89 -4.40 6.94
N ARG A 216 -7.67 -4.19 7.44
CA ARG A 216 -6.65 -5.24 7.48
C ARG A 216 -7.15 -6.45 8.27
N ASP A 217 -7.62 -6.22 9.50
CA ASP A 217 -7.91 -7.30 10.44
C ASP A 217 -9.11 -8.12 9.95
N LEU A 218 -10.13 -7.48 9.36
CA LEU A 218 -11.23 -8.18 8.68
C LEU A 218 -10.68 -9.07 7.55
N THR A 219 -9.87 -8.52 6.65
CA THR A 219 -9.33 -9.29 5.51
C THR A 219 -8.44 -10.46 5.96
N LEU A 220 -7.55 -10.24 6.94
CA LEU A 220 -6.68 -11.30 7.46
C LEU A 220 -7.47 -12.37 8.23
N GLN A 221 -8.51 -11.99 8.97
CA GLN A 221 -9.39 -12.95 9.64
C GLN A 221 -10.15 -13.79 8.62
N THR A 222 -10.71 -13.17 7.57
CA THR A 222 -11.41 -13.91 6.52
C THR A 222 -10.49 -14.89 5.79
N ILE A 223 -9.21 -14.56 5.58
CA ILE A 223 -8.23 -15.50 5.03
C ILE A 223 -8.09 -16.73 5.93
N GLU A 224 -8.02 -16.56 7.25
CA GLU A 224 -7.95 -17.70 8.17
C GLU A 224 -9.26 -18.48 8.24
N ASP A 225 -10.42 -17.82 8.13
CA ASP A 225 -11.72 -18.47 8.07
C ASP A 225 -11.86 -19.34 6.79
N ILE A 226 -11.41 -18.82 5.65
CA ILE A 226 -11.33 -19.57 4.38
C ILE A 226 -10.36 -20.76 4.52
N ALA A 227 -9.19 -20.54 5.12
CA ALA A 227 -8.24 -21.62 5.35
C ALA A 227 -8.83 -22.70 6.27
N ALA A 228 -9.58 -22.31 7.30
CA ALA A 228 -10.21 -23.23 8.24
C ALA A 228 -11.37 -24.03 7.63
N SER A 229 -12.05 -23.49 6.61
CA SER A 229 -13.11 -24.23 5.89
C SER A 229 -12.58 -25.29 4.92
N MET A 230 -11.29 -25.24 4.57
CA MET A 230 -10.65 -26.17 3.64
C MET A 230 -10.19 -27.48 4.30
N PRO A 231 -10.04 -28.58 3.54
CA PRO A 231 -9.36 -29.79 4.00
C PRO A 231 -7.94 -29.54 4.53
N PRO A 232 -7.47 -30.25 5.59
CA PRO A 232 -6.17 -30.00 6.25
C PRO A 232 -4.95 -29.92 5.31
N ASP A 233 -4.92 -30.77 4.28
CA ASP A 233 -3.89 -30.83 3.24
C ASP A 233 -3.87 -29.56 2.36
N ARG A 234 -5.04 -28.96 2.13
CA ARG A 234 -5.21 -27.73 1.35
C ARG A 234 -5.02 -26.46 2.17
N GLN A 235 -5.31 -26.48 3.48
CA GLN A 235 -5.14 -25.30 4.34
C GLN A 235 -3.71 -24.77 4.30
N VAL A 236 -2.73 -25.68 4.39
CA VAL A 236 -1.30 -25.32 4.37
C VAL A 236 -0.90 -24.72 3.02
N ALA A 237 -1.35 -25.34 1.92
CA ALA A 237 -1.09 -24.85 0.57
C ALA A 237 -1.73 -23.48 0.32
N PHE A 238 -2.97 -23.28 0.77
CA PHE A 238 -3.68 -22.01 0.68
C PHE A 238 -2.98 -20.92 1.49
N ARG A 239 -2.69 -21.16 2.78
CA ARG A 239 -1.94 -20.21 3.62
C ARG A 239 -0.61 -19.81 2.99
N ALA A 240 0.13 -20.78 2.43
CA ALA A 240 1.40 -20.50 1.75
C ALA A 240 1.22 -19.65 0.48
N ALA A 241 0.20 -19.96 -0.35
CA ALA A 241 -0.11 -19.22 -1.55
C ALA A 241 -0.52 -17.78 -1.24
N ILE A 242 -1.42 -17.61 -0.27
CA ILE A 242 -1.93 -16.29 0.15
C ILE A 242 -0.84 -15.46 0.85
N ALA A 243 -0.01 -16.07 1.69
CA ALA A 243 1.08 -15.37 2.38
C ALA A 243 1.98 -14.60 1.39
N SER A 244 2.25 -15.15 0.20
CA SER A 244 3.09 -14.49 -0.80
C SER A 244 2.43 -13.27 -1.48
N HIS A 245 1.10 -13.17 -1.44
CA HIS A 245 0.34 -12.07 -2.06
C HIS A 245 -0.05 -10.99 -1.04
N VAL A 246 -0.39 -11.41 0.19
CA VAL A 246 -1.02 -10.55 1.19
C VAL A 246 0.00 -10.02 2.20
N LEU A 247 1.00 -10.84 2.53
CA LEU A 247 2.09 -10.42 3.41
C LEU A 247 3.20 -9.81 2.53
N PRO A 248 3.51 -8.51 2.66
CA PRO A 248 4.58 -7.87 1.89
C PRO A 248 5.97 -8.47 2.17
N PHE A 249 6.06 -9.38 3.13
CA PHE A 249 7.27 -10.06 3.54
C PHE A 249 7.16 -11.53 3.19
N ASN A 250 7.75 -11.89 2.06
CA ASN A 250 8.17 -13.27 1.85
C ASN A 250 9.06 -13.67 3.05
N PRO A 251 8.74 -14.78 3.75
CA PRO A 251 9.65 -15.32 4.76
C PRO A 251 11.04 -15.36 4.13
N ARG A 252 12.03 -14.72 4.76
CA ARG A 252 13.40 -14.79 4.27
C ARG A 252 13.75 -16.27 4.24
N ARG A 253 13.92 -16.84 3.04
CA ARG A 253 14.30 -18.26 2.90
C ARG A 253 15.57 -18.48 3.70
N ARG A 254 15.45 -19.16 4.84
CA ARG A 254 16.59 -19.44 5.71
C ARG A 254 17.43 -20.52 5.07
N LYS A 255 18.68 -20.64 5.52
CA LYS A 255 19.58 -21.67 5.02
C LYS A 255 19.03 -23.08 5.19
N ILE A 256 18.28 -23.33 6.26
CA ILE A 256 17.61 -24.60 6.50
C ILE A 256 16.56 -24.90 5.42
N ASP A 257 15.70 -23.92 5.10
CA ASP A 257 14.70 -24.06 4.02
C ASP A 257 15.37 -24.30 2.66
N GLN A 258 16.50 -23.61 2.40
CA GLN A 258 17.30 -23.79 1.18
C GLN A 258 17.93 -25.18 1.11
N LEU A 259 18.45 -25.69 2.22
CA LEU A 259 19.03 -27.02 2.30
C LEU A 259 17.97 -28.08 2.02
N VAL A 260 16.84 -28.04 2.72
CA VAL A 260 15.74 -29.00 2.54
C VAL A 260 15.20 -28.95 1.11
N SER A 261 14.98 -27.76 0.55
CA SER A 261 14.57 -27.61 -0.84
C SER A 261 15.60 -28.19 -1.82
N GLY A 262 16.89 -28.02 -1.56
CA GLY A 262 17.95 -28.55 -2.41
C GLY A 262 18.06 -30.07 -2.32
N VAL A 263 17.92 -30.64 -1.13
CA VAL A 263 17.90 -32.09 -0.89
C VAL A 263 16.70 -32.73 -1.59
N ARG A 264 15.50 -32.15 -1.46
CA ARG A 264 14.27 -32.64 -2.12
C ARG A 264 14.35 -32.66 -3.65
N GLN A 265 15.16 -31.79 -4.23
CA GLN A 265 15.34 -31.68 -5.68
C GLN A 265 16.50 -32.54 -6.22
N GLY A 266 17.33 -33.09 -5.34
CA GLY A 266 18.48 -33.89 -5.72
C GLY A 266 18.17 -35.40 -5.65
N ASP A 267 18.42 -36.12 -6.74
CA ASP A 267 18.16 -37.56 -6.83
C ASP A 267 19.25 -38.44 -6.18
N THR A 268 20.28 -37.83 -5.57
CA THR A 268 21.49 -38.54 -5.12
C THR A 268 21.51 -38.93 -3.64
N ILE A 269 20.48 -38.58 -2.89
CA ILE A 269 20.42 -38.78 -1.43
C ILE A 269 19.62 -40.05 -1.13
N ALA A 270 20.15 -40.91 -0.25
CA ALA A 270 19.46 -42.12 0.17
C ALA A 270 18.13 -41.81 0.87
N ASP A 271 17.10 -42.62 0.63
CA ASP A 271 15.74 -42.42 1.16
C ASP A 271 15.72 -42.29 2.70
N ASP A 272 16.50 -43.11 3.41
CA ASP A 272 16.61 -43.05 4.87
C ASP A 272 17.17 -41.71 5.35
N THR A 273 18.15 -41.16 4.62
CA THR A 273 18.74 -39.84 4.92
C THR A 273 17.75 -38.73 4.64
N LEU A 274 16.99 -38.83 3.55
CA LEU A 274 15.93 -37.87 3.22
C LEU A 274 14.84 -37.87 4.30
N ALA A 275 14.37 -39.05 4.73
CA ALA A 275 13.39 -39.18 5.80
C ALA A 275 13.88 -38.60 7.13
N ALA A 276 15.15 -38.80 7.48
CA ALA A 276 15.76 -38.20 8.66
C ALA A 276 15.81 -36.66 8.58
N ILE A 277 16.15 -36.10 7.42
CA ILE A 277 16.14 -34.64 7.20
C ILE A 277 14.72 -34.08 7.32
N GLU A 278 13.73 -34.76 6.75
CA GLU A 278 12.32 -34.36 6.87
C GLU A 278 11.84 -34.36 8.32
N GLY A 279 12.20 -35.38 9.10
CA GLY A 279 11.90 -35.42 10.53
C GLY A 279 12.48 -34.22 11.28
N ILE A 280 13.77 -33.91 11.07
CA ILE A 280 14.44 -32.75 11.67
C ILE A 280 13.79 -31.44 11.21
N TYR A 281 13.36 -31.36 9.93
CA TYR A 281 12.71 -30.16 9.40
C TYR A 281 11.33 -29.94 10.00
N LEU A 282 10.53 -30.99 10.19
CA LEU A 282 9.23 -30.90 10.85
C LEU A 282 9.37 -30.42 12.30
N GLU A 283 10.34 -30.97 13.05
CA GLU A 283 10.65 -30.48 14.41
C GLU A 283 11.05 -29.00 14.41
N TYR A 284 11.88 -28.57 13.45
CA TYR A 284 12.23 -27.17 13.27
C TYR A 284 11.00 -26.29 13.02
N LEU A 285 10.12 -26.70 12.11
CA LEU A 285 8.90 -25.95 11.78
C LEU A 285 7.99 -25.81 13.01
N HIS A 286 7.84 -26.86 13.82
CA HIS A 286 7.13 -26.78 15.09
C HIS A 286 7.81 -25.84 16.08
N ALA A 287 9.13 -25.92 16.22
CA ALA A 287 9.88 -25.08 17.15
C ALA A 287 9.83 -23.58 16.81
N VAL A 288 9.69 -23.22 15.53
CA VAL A 288 9.63 -21.81 15.11
C VAL A 288 8.22 -21.28 14.87
N ALA A 289 7.18 -22.11 14.99
CA ALA A 289 5.80 -21.72 14.68
C ALA A 289 5.34 -20.49 15.51
N ASP A 290 5.52 -20.54 16.84
CA ASP A 290 5.15 -19.45 17.75
C ASP A 290 6.00 -18.19 17.50
N LEU A 291 7.27 -18.37 17.13
CA LEU A 291 8.17 -17.25 16.82
C LEU A 291 7.76 -16.55 15.53
N GLU A 292 7.36 -17.29 14.49
CA GLU A 292 6.81 -16.73 13.24
C GLU A 292 5.50 -16.00 13.49
N GLN A 293 4.61 -16.56 14.30
CA GLN A 293 3.37 -15.88 14.69
C GLN A 293 3.66 -14.57 15.44
N SER A 294 4.58 -14.62 16.41
CA SER A 294 5.05 -13.43 17.14
C SER A 294 5.67 -12.41 16.20
N ARG A 295 6.46 -12.83 15.20
CA ARG A 295 7.05 -11.94 14.18
C ARG A 295 5.97 -11.16 13.44
N GLN A 296 4.91 -11.85 13.00
CA GLN A 296 3.79 -11.21 12.29
C GLN A 296 3.03 -10.22 13.18
N LEU A 297 2.79 -10.56 14.45
CA LEU A 297 2.11 -9.66 15.40
C LEU A 297 2.94 -8.42 15.71
N LEU A 298 4.24 -8.58 15.92
CA LEU A 298 5.18 -7.47 16.14
C LEU A 298 5.22 -6.53 14.94
N GLU A 299 5.24 -7.07 13.74
CA GLU A 299 5.23 -6.30 12.50
C GLU A 299 3.94 -5.49 12.33
N ARG A 300 2.77 -6.12 12.52
CA ARG A 300 1.48 -5.42 12.49
C ARG A 300 1.40 -4.30 13.51
N SER A 301 1.93 -4.54 14.71
CA SER A 301 2.01 -3.55 15.79
C SER A 301 2.99 -2.42 15.46
N LEU A 302 4.11 -2.75 14.82
CA LEU A 302 5.13 -1.78 14.44
C LEU A 302 4.64 -0.85 13.32
N GLN A 303 3.89 -1.36 12.33
CA GLN A 303 3.27 -0.53 11.29
C GLN A 303 2.37 0.54 11.92
N LEU A 304 1.46 0.12 12.81
CA LEU A 304 0.57 1.00 13.57
C LEU A 304 1.35 2.04 14.39
N ALA A 305 2.29 1.58 15.22
CA ALA A 305 3.07 2.45 16.08
C ALA A 305 3.90 3.46 15.28
N THR A 306 4.40 3.06 14.11
CA THR A 306 5.19 3.93 13.23
C THR A 306 4.34 5.06 12.66
N MET A 307 3.14 4.77 12.17
CA MET A 307 2.20 5.78 11.66
C MET A 307 1.85 6.84 12.71
N LEU A 308 1.66 6.41 13.96
CA LEU A 308 1.30 7.28 15.08
C LEU A 308 2.50 8.00 15.72
N SER A 309 3.72 7.48 15.56
CA SER A 309 4.89 7.89 16.34
C SER A 309 5.28 9.37 16.23
N GLN A 310 4.99 10.01 15.09
CA GLN A 310 5.33 11.40 14.88
C GLN A 310 4.39 12.32 15.66
N MET A 311 3.09 12.05 15.62
CA MET A 311 2.12 12.82 16.39
C MET A 311 2.23 12.55 17.87
N GLN A 312 2.52 11.31 18.30
CA GLN A 312 2.81 11.01 19.71
C GLN A 312 3.95 11.89 20.25
N ARG A 313 5.04 12.05 19.49
CA ARG A 313 6.16 12.91 19.88
C ARG A 313 5.76 14.38 19.97
N ARG A 314 4.92 14.87 19.04
CA ARG A 314 4.42 16.26 19.05
C ARG A 314 3.50 16.56 20.22
N THR A 315 2.67 15.60 20.63
CA THR A 315 1.73 15.73 21.76
C THR A 315 2.34 15.30 23.11
N GLY A 316 3.63 14.94 23.14
CA GLY A 316 4.28 14.46 24.36
C GLY A 316 3.83 13.07 24.84
N ARG A 317 3.10 12.32 24.00
CA ARG A 317 2.67 10.95 24.28
C ARG A 317 3.82 9.96 24.09
N PRO A 318 3.93 8.91 24.93
CA PRO A 318 4.99 7.92 24.79
C PRO A 318 4.82 7.11 23.50
N THR A 319 5.92 6.88 22.79
CA THR A 319 5.94 6.03 21.59
C THR A 319 6.41 4.60 21.90
N LYS A 320 5.72 3.62 21.32
CA LYS A 320 6.05 2.18 21.46
C LYS A 320 7.06 1.68 20.43
N VAL A 321 7.42 2.49 19.43
CA VAL A 321 8.27 2.06 18.31
C VAL A 321 9.61 1.45 18.76
N PRO A 322 10.38 2.07 19.69
CA PRO A 322 11.66 1.48 20.12
C PRO A 322 11.52 0.11 20.79
N GLN A 323 10.47 -0.07 21.61
CA GLN A 323 10.18 -1.33 22.29
C GLN A 323 9.82 -2.43 21.29
N LEU A 324 8.97 -2.10 20.31
CA LEU A 324 8.56 -3.03 19.25
C LEU A 324 9.73 -3.39 18.33
N GLN A 325 10.61 -2.44 18.00
CA GLN A 325 11.83 -2.71 17.22
C GLN A 325 12.80 -3.64 17.97
N GLN A 326 12.95 -3.43 19.28
CA GLN A 326 13.76 -4.31 20.11
C GLN A 326 13.18 -5.73 20.17
N ALA A 327 11.87 -5.86 20.41
CA ALA A 327 11.19 -7.16 20.42
C ALA A 327 11.27 -7.86 19.04
N GLN A 328 11.18 -7.12 17.94
CA GLN A 328 11.37 -7.66 16.59
C GLN A 328 12.78 -8.20 16.39
N LEU A 329 13.81 -7.48 16.87
CA LEU A 329 15.19 -7.94 16.81
C LEU A 329 15.41 -9.21 17.64
N GLU A 330 14.87 -9.27 18.85
CA GLU A 330 14.95 -10.44 19.74
C GLU A 330 14.27 -11.65 19.12
N ASN A 331 13.09 -11.47 18.54
CA ASN A 331 12.37 -12.52 17.82
C ASN A 331 13.16 -13.05 16.61
N GLU A 332 13.76 -12.15 15.82
CA GLU A 332 14.60 -12.54 14.66
C GLU A 332 15.88 -13.29 15.11
N LEU A 333 16.49 -12.89 16.22
CA LEU A 333 17.65 -13.59 16.78
C LEU A 333 17.27 -15.01 17.23
N ALA A 334 16.15 -15.16 17.94
CA ALA A 334 15.65 -16.47 18.36
C ALA A 334 15.39 -17.38 17.15
N LEU A 335 14.74 -16.85 16.09
CA LEU A 335 14.52 -17.57 14.84
C LEU A 335 15.83 -18.03 14.19
N GLN A 336 16.87 -17.19 14.20
CA GLN A 336 18.19 -17.53 13.67
C GLN A 336 18.91 -18.58 14.52
N GLU A 337 18.80 -18.52 15.84
CA GLU A 337 19.38 -19.51 16.76
C GLU A 337 18.77 -20.90 16.56
N HIS A 338 17.44 -20.99 16.49
CA HIS A 338 16.74 -22.23 16.16
C HIS A 338 17.18 -22.76 14.79
N ALA A 339 17.13 -21.92 13.75
CA ALA A 339 17.53 -22.32 12.41
C ALA A 339 18.99 -22.82 12.34
N ALA A 340 19.92 -22.18 13.06
CA ALA A 340 21.31 -22.61 13.13
C ALA A 340 21.47 -23.96 13.87
N GLY A 341 20.74 -24.15 14.96
CA GLY A 341 20.73 -25.39 15.74
C GLY A 341 20.28 -26.59 14.89
N TYR A 342 19.15 -26.46 14.19
CA TYR A 342 18.62 -27.52 13.34
C TYR A 342 19.45 -27.72 12.05
N LEU A 343 19.95 -26.64 11.43
CA LEU A 343 20.85 -26.76 10.29
C LEU A 343 22.11 -27.57 10.65
N LYS A 344 22.70 -27.36 11.83
CA LYS A 344 23.84 -28.14 12.31
C LYS A 344 23.52 -29.63 12.46
N GLN A 345 22.27 -29.99 12.79
CA GLN A 345 21.86 -31.39 12.86
C GLN A 345 21.76 -32.01 11.47
N MET A 346 21.10 -31.33 10.52
CA MET A 346 20.99 -31.79 9.13
C MET A 346 22.35 -31.93 8.44
N CYS A 347 23.28 -31.02 8.73
CA CYS A 347 24.63 -31.03 8.18
C CYS A 347 25.51 -32.19 8.66
N LYS A 348 25.06 -32.98 9.66
CA LYS A 348 25.71 -34.26 9.99
C LYS A 348 25.30 -35.39 9.04
N LEU A 349 24.19 -35.21 8.34
CA LEU A 349 23.58 -36.21 7.45
C LEU A 349 23.95 -35.98 5.99
N VAL A 350 24.19 -34.72 5.60
CA VAL A 350 24.49 -34.32 4.22
C VAL A 350 25.67 -33.36 4.19
N ASP A 351 26.61 -33.63 3.27
CA ASP A 351 27.68 -32.69 2.94
C ASP A 351 27.16 -31.67 1.92
N SER A 352 26.91 -30.45 2.38
CA SER A 352 26.38 -29.36 1.56
C SER A 352 27.18 -28.09 1.80
N PRO A 353 27.40 -27.25 0.76
CA PRO A 353 28.09 -25.97 0.94
C PRO A 353 27.37 -25.03 1.93
N LEU A 354 26.07 -25.22 2.15
CA LEU A 354 25.28 -24.47 3.15
C LEU A 354 25.66 -24.82 4.60
N CYS A 355 26.32 -25.96 4.80
CA CYS A 355 26.78 -26.44 6.09
C CYS A 355 28.08 -25.83 6.58
N HIS A 356 28.82 -25.17 5.69
CA HIS A 356 30.03 -24.47 6.10
C HIS A 356 29.67 -23.21 6.89
N PRO A 357 30.30 -22.99 8.06
CA PRO A 357 30.02 -21.84 8.89
C PRO A 357 30.37 -20.57 8.11
N THR A 358 29.35 -19.85 7.66
CA THR A 358 29.56 -18.48 7.19
C THR A 358 29.70 -17.62 8.44
N PRO A 359 30.80 -16.87 8.60
CA PRO A 359 30.97 -16.03 9.78
C PRO A 359 29.75 -15.11 9.92
N ILE A 360 29.02 -15.26 11.02
CA ILE A 360 27.87 -14.40 11.33
C ILE A 360 28.44 -13.00 11.50
N ARG A 361 28.23 -12.15 10.50
CA ARG A 361 28.52 -10.73 10.62
C ARG A 361 27.53 -10.21 11.66
N LYS A 362 28.01 -9.95 12.89
CA LYS A 362 27.21 -9.25 13.88
C LYS A 362 26.63 -8.01 13.19
N PRO A 363 25.31 -7.78 13.23
CA PRO A 363 24.76 -6.56 12.68
C PRO A 363 25.53 -5.42 13.33
N LYS A 364 26.16 -4.56 12.51
CA LYS A 364 26.75 -3.33 13.03
C LYS A 364 25.61 -2.67 13.80
N GLN A 365 25.75 -2.54 15.13
CA GLN A 365 24.87 -1.68 15.91
C GLN A 365 24.94 -0.32 15.21
N GLN A 366 23.93 -0.03 14.41
CA GLN A 366 23.75 1.30 13.88
C GLN A 366 23.41 2.11 15.12
N SER A 367 24.40 2.85 15.61
CA SER A 367 24.17 3.98 16.51
C SER A 367 22.94 4.69 15.99
N ALA A 368 21.90 4.82 16.83
CA ALA A 368 20.65 5.43 16.45
C ALA A 368 20.95 6.69 15.64
N PRO A 369 20.34 6.87 14.45
CA PRO A 369 20.55 8.09 13.68
C PRO A 369 20.33 9.27 14.62
N PRO A 370 21.24 10.27 14.64
CA PRO A 370 21.13 11.40 15.56
C PRO A 370 19.72 11.95 15.42
N GLN A 371 18.96 11.93 16.53
CA GLN A 371 17.61 12.46 16.49
C GLN A 371 17.72 13.95 16.15
N PRO A 372 17.00 14.43 15.12
CA PRO A 372 16.96 15.86 14.86
C PRO A 372 16.45 16.55 16.13
N ILE A 373 17.25 17.45 16.68
CA ILE A 373 16.87 18.29 17.81
C ILE A 373 15.73 19.19 17.29
N LEU A 374 14.50 18.85 17.64
CA LEU A 374 13.35 19.69 17.36
C LEU A 374 13.39 20.87 18.35
N HIS A 375 13.84 22.03 17.88
CA HIS A 375 13.63 23.27 18.61
C HIS A 375 12.12 23.55 18.70
N PRO A 376 11.60 24.04 19.85
CA PRO A 376 10.18 24.28 20.07
C PRO A 376 9.54 25.36 19.18
N SER A 377 10.30 25.97 18.25
CA SER A 377 9.86 27.15 17.49
C SER A 377 9.55 26.91 16.01
N GLY A 378 9.70 25.70 15.47
CA GLY A 378 9.17 25.34 14.13
C GLY A 378 9.67 26.14 12.92
N LEU A 379 10.68 27.00 13.05
CA LEU A 379 11.23 27.80 11.95
C LEU A 379 12.69 27.44 11.69
N PRO A 380 13.12 27.27 10.42
CA PRO A 380 14.52 27.13 10.09
C PRO A 380 15.23 28.46 10.39
N LEU A 381 16.25 28.41 11.26
CA LEU A 381 17.18 29.52 11.47
C LEU A 381 17.92 29.76 10.14
N GLY A 382 17.64 30.91 9.52
CA GLY A 382 18.49 31.44 8.47
C GLY A 382 19.89 31.67 9.03
N GLU A 383 20.88 31.03 8.43
CA GLU A 383 22.27 31.40 8.61
C GLU A 383 22.44 32.86 8.19
N THR A 384 22.75 33.74 9.14
CA THR A 384 23.38 35.01 8.84
C THR A 384 24.88 34.79 8.74
N PRO A 385 25.53 35.08 7.61
CA PRO A 385 26.94 35.40 7.62
C PRO A 385 27.12 36.91 7.66
N ASP A 386 27.93 37.30 8.63
CA ASP A 386 28.50 38.62 8.85
C ASP A 386 29.21 39.21 7.63
N GLY A 387 29.32 40.54 7.68
CA GLY A 387 29.81 41.42 6.62
C GLY A 387 31.22 41.13 6.10
N GLY A 388 31.38 41.38 4.80
CA GLY A 388 32.65 41.41 4.09
C GLY A 388 32.54 42.35 2.89
N THR A 389 32.93 43.60 3.08
CA THR A 389 33.11 44.63 2.05
C THR A 389 34.06 44.16 0.94
N SER A 390 33.61 44.15 -0.31
CA SER A 390 34.46 44.28 -1.52
C SER A 390 33.63 44.74 -2.72
N GLN A 391 34.18 45.73 -3.42
CA GLN A 391 33.62 46.48 -4.55
C GLN A 391 33.57 45.67 -5.87
N PRO A 392 32.93 46.20 -6.94
CA PRO A 392 32.28 45.43 -7.99
C PRO A 392 33.19 45.13 -9.18
N ASN A 393 32.99 43.99 -9.84
CA ASN A 393 33.50 43.75 -11.18
C ASN A 393 32.63 42.72 -11.93
N GLY A 394 32.28 43.06 -13.18
CA GLY A 394 31.86 42.08 -14.18
C GLY A 394 30.36 41.96 -14.42
N GLN A 395 29.75 42.99 -15.01
CA GLN A 395 28.57 42.80 -15.86
C GLN A 395 29.00 42.07 -17.13
N SER A 396 28.41 40.89 -17.38
CA SER A 396 28.28 40.32 -18.72
C SER A 396 26.80 40.24 -19.09
N PRO A 397 26.43 40.47 -20.36
CA PRO A 397 25.06 40.78 -20.74
C PRO A 397 24.20 39.52 -20.88
N LEU A 398 22.92 39.66 -20.55
CA LEU A 398 21.87 38.72 -20.93
C LEU A 398 21.69 38.72 -22.45
N PRO A 399 21.48 37.54 -23.08
CA PRO A 399 21.13 37.47 -24.49
C PRO A 399 19.71 38.01 -24.73
N ALA A 400 19.58 38.77 -25.82
CA ALA A 400 18.35 39.40 -26.25
C ALA A 400 17.23 38.38 -26.57
N GLU A 401 16.02 38.70 -26.11
CA GLU A 401 14.77 38.07 -26.54
C GLU A 401 14.59 38.24 -28.06
N PRO A 402 14.17 37.18 -28.79
CA PRO A 402 13.75 37.33 -30.18
C PRO A 402 12.39 38.07 -30.24
N PRO A 403 12.19 38.92 -31.26
CA PRO A 403 10.97 39.70 -31.40
C PRO A 403 9.75 38.82 -31.72
N ASN A 404 8.63 39.16 -31.07
CA ASN A 404 7.29 38.66 -31.37
C ASN A 404 6.95 38.89 -32.85
N PRO A 405 6.46 37.88 -33.59
CA PRO A 405 5.84 38.11 -34.88
C PRO A 405 4.48 38.79 -34.70
N GLU A 406 4.27 39.88 -35.45
CA GLU A 406 3.03 40.64 -35.55
C GLU A 406 1.85 39.79 -36.07
N PRO A 407 0.60 40.14 -35.72
CA PRO A 407 -0.58 39.42 -36.16
C PRO A 407 -0.90 39.70 -37.64
N GLU A 408 -1.00 38.63 -38.43
CA GLU A 408 -1.55 38.69 -39.78
C GLU A 408 -3.02 39.13 -39.74
N SER A 409 -3.30 40.22 -40.45
CA SER A 409 -4.63 40.75 -40.75
C SER A 409 -5.34 39.92 -41.84
N PRO A 410 -6.68 40.02 -41.93
CA PRO A 410 -7.51 39.03 -42.60
C PRO A 410 -7.55 39.23 -44.12
N PHE A 411 -7.57 38.12 -44.86
CA PHE A 411 -7.90 38.12 -46.29
C PHE A 411 -9.41 38.35 -46.51
N PRO A 412 -9.80 39.16 -47.52
CA PRO A 412 -11.17 39.31 -47.95
C PRO A 412 -11.55 38.21 -48.96
N GLY A 413 -12.85 37.95 -49.06
CA GLY A 413 -13.42 36.93 -49.92
C GLY A 413 -13.35 37.21 -51.43
N GLY A 414 -13.55 36.10 -52.16
CA GLY A 414 -13.88 35.98 -53.58
C GLY A 414 -14.45 34.59 -53.80
#